data_AF-W2MTU2-F1
#
_entry.id   AF-W2MTU2-F1
#
_cell.length_a   1.000
_cell.length_b   1.000
_cell.length_c   1.000
_cell.angle_alpha   90.00
_cell.angle_beta   90.00
_cell.angle_gamma   90.00
#
_symmetry.space_group_name_H-M   'P 1'
#
loop_
_entity.id
_entity.type
_entity.pdbx_description
1 polymer ?
#
loop_
_entity_poly.entity_id
_entity_poly.type
_entity_poly.pdbx_seq_one_letter_code
_entity_poly.pdbx_strand_id
1 'polypeptide(L)' 'MEIRSKIGPFATPDLFVVVPNLPKTRSGKIMRRILRKVAQGEEDSLNDVSTLAEPAVVPELISAVRSALVGKEL' A
#
# COMPACT_ATOMS: atom_id res chain seq x y z
N MET A 1 17.97 -3.75 -12.19
CA MET A 1 16.58 -3.62 -11.71
C MET A 1 15.63 -3.92 -12.86
N GLU A 2 14.90 -5.03 -12.79
CA GLU A 2 14.15 -5.59 -13.93
C GLU A 2 13.04 -4.67 -14.47
N ILE A 3 12.41 -3.87 -13.60
CA ILE A 3 11.38 -2.88 -13.99
C ILE A 3 11.96 -1.81 -14.92
N ARG A 4 13.16 -1.30 -14.60
CA ARG A 4 13.83 -0.25 -15.39
C ARG A 4 14.21 -0.74 -16.78
N SER A 5 14.61 -2.02 -16.92
CA SER A 5 14.93 -2.61 -18.22
C SER A 5 13.70 -2.95 -19.06
N LYS A 6 12.56 -3.31 -18.43
CA LYS A 6 11.34 -3.71 -19.14
C LYS A 6 10.42 -2.53 -19.51
N ILE A 7 10.38 -1.47 -18.71
CA ILE A 7 9.47 -0.33 -18.92
C ILE A 7 10.24 0.96 -19.18
N GLY A 8 11.24 1.26 -18.36
CA GLY A 8 12.09 2.44 -18.50
C GLY A 8 12.39 3.13 -17.16
N PRO A 9 13.28 4.15 -17.15
CA PRO A 9 13.70 4.84 -15.93
C PRO A 9 12.55 5.48 -15.16
N PHE A 10 11.57 6.06 -15.86
CA PHE A 10 10.41 6.75 -15.28
C PHE A 10 9.45 5.83 -14.51
N ALA A 11 9.50 4.52 -14.73
CA ALA A 11 8.64 3.54 -14.07
C ALA A 11 9.29 2.93 -12.83
N THR A 12 10.49 3.38 -12.46
CA THR A 12 11.21 2.92 -11.28
C THR A 12 10.45 3.39 -10.03
N PRO A 13 9.97 2.48 -9.15
CA PRO A 13 9.32 2.90 -7.91
C PRO A 13 10.31 3.60 -6.98
N ASP A 14 9.89 4.71 -6.39
CA ASP A 14 10.69 5.44 -5.40
C ASP A 14 10.81 4.71 -4.06
N LEU A 15 9.82 3.88 -3.75
CA LEU A 15 9.73 3.14 -2.50
C LEU A 15 9.23 1.70 -2.73
N PHE A 16 9.85 0.76 -2.02
CA PHE A 16 9.39 -0.61 -1.89
C PHE A 16 9.00 -0.85 -0.43
N VAL A 17 7.74 -1.21 -0.21
CA VAL A 17 7.24 -1.60 1.12
C VAL A 17 6.85 -3.07 1.06
N VAL A 18 7.52 -3.88 1.87
CA VAL A 18 7.19 -5.30 2.01
C VAL A 18 6.15 -5.44 3.11
N VAL A 19 5.04 -6.08 2.79
CA VAL A 19 3.96 -6.38 3.73
C VAL A 19 3.60 -7.86 3.66
N PRO A 20 3.18 -8.47 4.78
CA PRO A 20 2.80 -9.88 4.80
C PRO A 20 1.56 -10.16 3.94
N ASN A 21 0.60 -9.24 3.95
CA ASN A 21 -0.66 -9.37 3.23
C ASN A 21 -1.08 -8.06 2.56
N LEU A 22 -1.76 -8.19 1.42
CA LEU A 22 -2.41 -7.07 0.74
C LEU A 22 -3.90 -7.01 1.12
N PRO A 23 -4.49 -5.80 1.21
CA PRO A 23 -5.91 -5.63 1.45
C PRO A 23 -6.70 -6.19 0.26
N LYS A 24 -7.34 -7.34 0.47
CA LYS A 24 -8.13 -8.05 -0.54
C LYS A 24 -9.60 -8.13 -0.12
N THR A 25 -10.51 -7.99 -1.08
CA THR A 25 -11.93 -8.27 -0.88
C THR A 25 -12.17 -9.76 -0.66
N ARG A 26 -13.37 -10.14 -0.19
CA ARG A 26 -13.80 -11.55 -0.14
C ARG A 26 -13.75 -12.29 -1.48
N SER A 27 -13.73 -11.54 -2.59
CA SER A 27 -13.57 -12.05 -3.96
C SER A 27 -12.11 -12.06 -4.46
N GLY A 28 -11.14 -11.72 -3.59
CA GLY A 28 -9.71 -11.73 -3.90
C GLY A 28 -9.18 -10.50 -4.63
N LYS A 29 -10.01 -9.49 -4.90
CA LYS A 29 -9.57 -8.26 -5.58
C LYS A 29 -8.77 -7.38 -4.62
N ILE A 30 -7.61 -6.89 -5.06
CA ILE A 30 -6.79 -5.94 -4.29
C ILE A 30 -7.51 -4.59 -4.21
N MET A 31 -7.76 -4.10 -3.00
CA MET A 31 -8.36 -2.80 -2.75
C MET A 31 -7.30 -1.69 -2.84
N ARG A 32 -6.91 -1.36 -4.08
CA ARG A 32 -5.90 -0.31 -4.36
C ARG A 32 -6.23 1.06 -3.76
N ARG A 33 -7.51 1.36 -3.51
CA ARG A 33 -7.95 2.58 -2.82
C ARG A 33 -7.30 2.72 -1.44
N ILE A 34 -7.25 1.63 -0.68
CA ILE A 34 -6.66 1.62 0.68
C ILE A 34 -5.15 1.88 0.56
N LEU A 35 -4.47 1.15 -0.33
CA LEU A 35 -3.04 1.35 -0.60
C LEU A 35 -2.71 2.81 -0.93
N ARG A 36 -3.53 3.46 -1.77
CA ARG A 36 -3.35 4.87 -2.14
C ARG A 36 -3.51 5.81 -0.95
N LYS A 37 -4.57 5.64 -0.15
CA LYS A 37 -4.83 6.49 1.03
C LYS A 37 -3.71 6.37 2.06
N VAL A 38 -3.26 5.15 2.34
CA VAL A 38 -2.14 4.90 3.26
C VAL A 38 -0.82 5.50 2.73
N ALA A 39 -0.56 5.39 1.43
CA ALA A 39 0.62 6.02 0.82
C ALA A 39 0.58 7.57 0.87
N GLN A 40 -0.62 8.16 0.97
CA GLN A 40 -0.82 9.61 1.08
C GLN A 40 -0.89 10.12 2.54
N GLY A 41 -0.81 9.23 3.54
CA GLY A 41 -1.00 9.60 4.94
C GLY A 41 -2.46 9.96 5.30
N GLU A 42 -3.42 9.54 4.47
CA GLU A 42 -4.86 9.81 4.63
C GLU A 42 -5.62 8.60 5.21
N GLU A 43 -4.99 7.83 6.10
CA GLU A 43 -5.57 6.65 6.75
C GLU A 43 -6.84 6.95 7.56
N ASP A 44 -6.95 8.15 8.14
CA ASP A 44 -8.13 8.56 8.91
C ASP A 44 -9.40 8.67 8.03
N SER A 45 -9.22 8.75 6.70
CA SER A 45 -10.30 8.82 5.71
C SER A 45 -10.64 7.46 5.08
N LEU A 46 -10.27 6.35 5.73
CA LEU A 46 -10.62 4.99 5.29
C LEU A 46 -12.09 4.67 5.64
N ASN A 47 -13.02 5.27 4.90
CA ASN A 47 -14.46 5.18 5.19
C ASN A 47 -15.02 3.75 5.35
N ASP A 48 -14.82 2.89 4.34
CA ASP A 48 -15.38 1.53 4.34
C ASP A 48 -14.30 0.48 4.07
N VAL A 49 -14.17 -0.45 5.01
CA VAL A 49 -13.28 -1.62 4.98
C VAL A 49 -14.04 -2.94 5.21
N SER A 50 -15.37 -2.89 5.30
CA SER A 50 -16.24 -4.05 5.62
C SER A 50 -16.21 -5.15 4.55
N THR A 51 -15.86 -4.78 3.32
CA THR A 51 -15.75 -5.70 2.17
C THR A 51 -14.43 -6.46 2.12
N LEU A 52 -13.46 -6.13 2.99
CA LEU A 52 -12.22 -6.88 3.11
C LEU A 52 -12.48 -8.29 3.63
N ALA A 53 -11.69 -9.23 3.10
CA ALA A 53 -11.63 -10.59 3.65
C ALA A 53 -11.01 -10.57 5.05
N GLU A 54 -10.02 -9.71 5.25
CA GLU A 54 -9.25 -9.62 6.48
C GLU A 54 -8.97 -8.14 6.84
N PRO A 55 -9.85 -7.50 7.63
CA PRO A 55 -9.68 -6.10 8.02
C PRO A 55 -8.42 -5.82 8.84
N ALA A 56 -7.91 -6.84 9.56
CA ALA A 56 -6.71 -6.74 10.40
C ALA A 56 -5.42 -6.41 9.64
N VAL A 57 -5.41 -6.62 8.31
CA VAL A 57 -4.27 -6.28 7.44
C VAL A 57 -4.06 -4.76 7.34
N VAL A 58 -5.09 -3.95 7.58
CA VAL A 58 -5.02 -2.49 7.41
C VAL A 58 -4.07 -1.82 8.42
N PRO A 59 -4.18 -2.08 9.73
CA PRO A 59 -3.20 -1.59 10.72
C PRO A 59 -1.74 -1.98 10.40
N GLU A 60 -1.50 -3.23 10.01
CA GLU A 60 -0.16 -3.72 9.67
C GLU A 60 0.41 -2.98 8.45
N LEU A 61 -0.41 -2.78 7.41
CA LEU A 61 -0.05 -2.01 6.24
C LEU A 61 0.31 -0.57 6.60
N ILE A 62 -0.48 0.09 7.44
CA ILE A 62 -0.22 1.48 7.88
C ILE A 62 1.12 1.55 8.62
N SER A 63 1.36 0.63 9.55
CA SER A 63 2.62 0.58 10.31
C SER A 63 3.83 0.38 9.41
N ALA A 64 3.75 -0.56 8.46
CA ALA A 64 4.82 -0.84 7.51
C ALA A 64 5.11 0.36 6.60
N VAL A 65 4.06 1.00 6.05
CA VAL A 65 4.22 2.17 5.17
C VAL A 65 4.76 3.36 5.95
N ARG A 66 4.24 3.67 7.14
CA ARG A 66 4.77 4.75 7.99
C ARG A 66 6.24 4.52 8.30
N SER A 67 6.62 3.31 8.71
CA SER A 67 8.01 2.98 9.00
C SER A 67 8.93 3.15 7.78
N ALA A 68 8.43 2.86 6.58
CA ALA A 68 9.18 3.02 5.33
C ALA A 68 9.27 4.49 4.86
N LEU A 69 8.35 5.35 5.30
CA LEU A 69 8.34 6.78 5.02
C LEU A 69 9.15 7.59 6.03
N VAL A 70 9.42 7.06 7.24
CA VAL A 70 10.29 7.70 8.24
C VAL A 70 11.70 7.88 7.65
N GLY A 71 12.03 9.13 7.28
CA GLY A 71 13.31 9.50 6.67
C GLY A 71 13.26 9.90 5.19
N LYS A 72 12.09 9.86 4.55
CA LYS A 72 11.85 10.49 3.25
C LYS A 72 10.84 11.64 3.45
N GLU A 73 11.27 12.87 3.20
CA GLU A 73 10.32 13.98 3.07
C GLU A 73 9.41 13.72 1.86
N LEU A 74 8.11 14.00 2.02
CA LEU A 74 7.12 14.00 0.94
C LEU A 74 7.37 15.15 -0.03
#